data_AF-A0A074YHL3-F1
#
_entry.id   AF-A0A074YHL3-F1
#
_cell.length_a   1.000
_cell.length_b   1.000
_cell.length_c   1.000
_cell.angle_alpha   90.00
_cell.angle_beta   90.00
_cell.angle_gamma   90.00
#
_symmetry.space_group_name_H-M   'P 1'
#
loop_
_entity.id
_entity.type
_entity.pdbx_description
1 polymer ?
#
loop_
_entity_poly.entity_id
_entity_poly.type
_entity_poly.pdbx_seq_one_letter_code
_entity_poly.pdbx_strand_id
1 'polypeptide(L)'
;MSASQQQPVASGSSSSAQPAESSSSQQQEVKTCAQCGKPEEDPEEKPLKACTTCKSVHYCSRECTKAHYKVHKKECAKLAQEYSKTAVFKPAVRSSAPKEGFKGGLQKWQFDT
;
A
#
# COMPACT_ATOMS: atom_id res chain seq x y z
N MET A 1 -40.60 41.40 -30.25
CA MET A 1 -40.12 41.13 -28.89
C MET A 1 -39.67 39.68 -28.87
N SER A 2 -38.35 39.49 -28.81
CA SER A 2 -37.67 38.20 -28.82
C SER A 2 -38.06 37.33 -27.62
N ALA A 3 -38.24 36.03 -27.83
CA ALA A 3 -37.87 35.00 -26.85
C ALA A 3 -37.86 33.62 -27.51
N SER A 4 -36.68 33.29 -28.06
CA SER A 4 -36.24 31.95 -28.41
C SER A 4 -36.29 31.05 -27.17
N GLN A 5 -36.99 29.91 -27.23
CA GLN A 5 -36.97 28.90 -26.18
C GLN A 5 -36.58 27.54 -26.78
N GLN A 6 -35.55 26.99 -26.17
CA GLN A 6 -34.70 25.91 -26.63
C GLN A 6 -35.29 24.53 -26.32
N GLN A 7 -34.85 23.57 -27.11
CA GLN A 7 -35.15 22.13 -27.03
C GLN A 7 -34.45 21.46 -25.83
N PRO A 8 -34.99 20.35 -25.30
CA PRO A 8 -34.29 19.49 -24.35
C PRO A 8 -33.35 18.48 -25.07
N VAL A 9 -32.06 18.50 -24.71
CA VAL A 9 -31.09 17.45 -25.08
C VAL A 9 -31.05 16.39 -23.98
N ALA A 10 -31.80 15.32 -24.17
CA ALA A 10 -31.66 14.09 -23.40
C ALA A 10 -30.57 13.22 -24.06
N SER A 11 -29.30 13.54 -23.81
CA SER A 11 -28.19 12.64 -24.12
C SER A 11 -28.04 11.65 -22.98
N GLY A 12 -28.84 10.58 -23.03
CA GLY A 12 -28.68 9.39 -22.19
C GLY A 12 -27.36 8.72 -22.53
N SER A 13 -26.42 8.84 -21.60
CA SER A 13 -25.03 8.42 -21.71
C SER A 13 -24.89 6.91 -21.71
N SER A 14 -24.37 6.41 -22.83
CA SER A 14 -23.51 5.25 -23.06
C SER A 14 -23.45 4.15 -22.00
N SER A 15 -23.85 2.96 -22.45
CA SER A 15 -23.39 1.64 -22.02
C SER A 15 -21.92 1.65 -21.60
N SER A 16 -21.64 1.41 -20.31
CA SER A 16 -20.29 1.06 -19.88
C SER A 16 -20.14 -0.45 -19.93
N ALA A 17 -19.81 -0.94 -21.12
CA ALA A 17 -19.29 -2.28 -21.31
C ALA A 17 -18.04 -2.47 -20.45
N GLN A 18 -17.96 -3.61 -19.79
CA GLN A 18 -16.76 -4.08 -19.11
C GLN A 18 -15.74 -4.50 -20.18
N PRO A 19 -14.51 -3.96 -20.20
CA PRO A 19 -13.44 -4.61 -20.93
C PRO A 19 -12.89 -5.75 -20.07
N ALA A 20 -13.28 -6.96 -20.43
CA ALA A 20 -12.42 -8.13 -20.26
C ALA A 20 -11.26 -8.04 -21.27
N GLU A 21 -10.18 -8.78 -20.95
CA GLU A 21 -9.06 -9.12 -21.83
C GLU A 21 -7.94 -8.07 -22.02
N SER A 22 -6.79 -8.27 -21.35
CA SER A 22 -5.51 -8.13 -22.06
C SER A 22 -4.35 -8.89 -21.39
N SER A 23 -4.02 -9.98 -22.07
CA SER A 23 -2.76 -10.71 -22.14
C SER A 23 -1.49 -9.91 -21.80
N SER A 24 -0.73 -10.45 -20.83
CA SER A 24 0.73 -10.53 -20.77
C SER A 24 1.53 -9.47 -21.54
N SER A 25 1.97 -8.45 -20.83
CA SER A 25 3.21 -7.72 -21.12
C SER A 25 3.72 -7.16 -19.80
N GLN A 26 4.81 -7.72 -19.30
CA GLN A 26 5.44 -7.35 -18.04
C GLN A 26 5.96 -5.91 -18.11
N GLN A 27 5.09 -4.94 -17.88
CA GLN A 27 5.49 -3.56 -17.66
C GLN A 27 6.06 -3.51 -16.25
N GLN A 28 7.40 -3.56 -16.16
CA GLN A 28 8.11 -3.22 -14.92
C GLN A 28 7.75 -1.78 -14.58
N GLU A 29 6.78 -1.62 -13.69
CA GLU A 29 6.40 -0.33 -13.12
C GLU A 29 7.63 0.25 -12.42
N VAL A 30 8.27 1.23 -13.07
CA VAL A 30 9.47 1.89 -12.54
C VAL A 30 9.05 2.67 -11.30
N LYS A 31 9.39 2.14 -10.12
CA LYS A 31 9.04 2.76 -8.85
C LYS A 31 9.88 4.02 -8.69
N THR A 32 9.22 5.13 -8.36
CA THR A 32 9.88 6.41 -8.13
C THR A 32 9.70 6.87 -6.69
N CYS A 33 10.63 7.70 -6.22
CA CYS A 33 10.61 8.32 -4.91
C CYS A 33 9.50 9.37 -4.83
N ALA A 34 8.51 9.19 -3.96
CA ALA A 34 7.39 10.13 -3.85
C ALA A 34 7.77 11.55 -3.36
N GLN A 35 8.93 11.71 -2.70
CA GLN A 35 9.40 13.03 -2.26
C GLN A 35 10.27 13.72 -3.30
N CYS A 36 11.13 12.95 -3.95
CA CYS A 36 12.27 13.47 -4.70
C CYS A 36 12.18 13.19 -6.20
N GLY A 37 11.19 12.42 -6.63
CA GLY A 37 10.95 12.05 -8.02
C GLY A 37 12.01 11.16 -8.65
N LYS A 38 13.09 10.82 -7.94
CA LYS A 38 14.14 9.94 -8.49
C LYS A 38 13.58 8.55 -8.76
N PRO A 39 13.79 7.99 -9.96
CA PRO A 39 13.48 6.60 -10.24
C PRO A 39 14.38 5.67 -9.42
N GLU A 40 13.96 4.41 -9.31
CA GLU A 40 14.85 3.31 -8.95
C GLU A 40 15.96 3.23 -10.01
N GLU A 41 17.06 3.93 -9.73
CA GLU A 41 18.23 4.02 -10.59
C GLU A 41 18.92 2.66 -10.71
N ASP A 42 18.95 1.88 -9.62
CA ASP A 42 19.49 0.53 -9.64
C ASP A 42 18.89 -0.37 -8.53
N PRO A 43 18.19 -1.48 -8.87
CA PRO A 43 17.63 -2.39 -7.88
C PRO A 43 18.70 -3.11 -7.04
N GLU A 44 19.91 -3.31 -7.59
CA GLU A 44 21.00 -4.01 -6.91
C GLU A 44 21.79 -3.07 -5.98
N GLU A 45 21.99 -1.80 -6.36
CA GLU A 45 22.78 -0.87 -5.53
C GLU A 45 21.94 -0.07 -4.53
N LYS A 46 20.77 0.42 -4.92
CA LYS A 46 19.91 1.28 -4.07
C LYS A 46 18.41 1.01 -4.29
N PRO A 47 17.92 -0.14 -3.80
CA PRO A 47 16.50 -0.45 -3.90
C PRO A 47 15.65 0.56 -3.12
N LEU A 48 14.57 1.04 -3.74
CA LEU A 48 13.64 1.94 -3.08
C LEU A 48 12.90 1.19 -1.97
N LYS A 49 12.89 1.78 -0.79
CA LYS A 49 12.22 1.20 0.37
C LYS A 49 10.76 1.61 0.38
N ALA A 50 9.88 0.63 0.35
CA ALA A 50 8.46 0.84 0.58
C ALA A 50 8.21 1.31 2.03
N CYS A 51 7.14 2.09 2.22
CA CYS A 51 6.68 2.46 3.55
C CYS A 51 6.38 1.21 4.38
N THR A 52 6.93 1.09 5.60
CA THR A 52 6.75 -0.10 6.43
C THR A 52 5.32 -0.31 6.89
N THR A 53 4.53 0.77 6.96
CA THR A 53 3.16 0.74 7.49
C THR A 53 2.15 0.41 6.40
N CYS A 54 2.18 1.13 5.28
CA CYS A 54 1.20 0.95 4.21
C CYS A 54 1.72 0.22 2.96
N LYS A 55 3.05 0.16 2.76
CA LYS A 55 3.74 -0.49 1.63
C LYS A 55 3.33 -0.01 0.23
N SER A 56 2.50 1.03 0.12
CA SER A 56 2.06 1.58 -1.17
C SER A 56 3.01 2.61 -1.76
N VAL A 57 3.75 3.36 -0.92
CA VAL A 57 4.63 4.45 -1.37
C VAL A 57 6.09 4.07 -1.18
N HIS A 58 6.92 4.42 -2.16
CA HIS A 58 8.34 4.08 -2.21
C HIS A 58 9.22 5.33 -2.01
N TYR A 59 10.35 5.15 -1.31
CA TYR A 59 11.31 6.22 -1.02
C TYR A 59 12.73 5.72 -1.24
N CYS A 60 13.60 6.57 -1.79
CA CYS A 60 15.02 6.25 -1.96
C CYS A 60 15.80 6.29 -0.63
N SER A 61 15.29 6.99 0.39
CA SER A 61 16.01 7.24 1.65
C SER A 61 15.07 7.56 2.81
N ARG A 62 15.54 7.33 4.03
CA ARG A 62 14.81 7.64 5.27
C ARG A 62 14.51 9.14 5.41
N GLU A 63 15.39 9.99 4.90
CA GLU A 63 15.19 11.44 4.89
C GLU A 63 14.00 11.84 4.02
N CYS A 64 13.89 11.25 2.83
CA CYS A 64 12.75 11.46 1.93
C CYS A 64 11.43 11.02 2.57
N THR A 65 11.43 9.88 3.28
CA THR A 65 10.26 9.43 4.04
C THR A 65 9.88 10.44 5.13
N LYS A 66 10.85 10.93 5.91
CA LYS A 66 10.60 11.86 7.03
C LYS A 66 10.11 13.21 6.56
N ALA A 67 10.66 13.73 5.45
CA ALA A 67 10.19 14.94 4.81
C ALA A 67 8.73 14.77 4.30
N HIS A 68 8.39 13.60 3.73
CA HIS A 68 7.07 13.36 3.14
C HIS A 68 6.03 12.95 4.19
N TYR A 69 6.48 12.55 5.38
CA TYR A 69 5.62 11.99 6.43
C TYR A 69 4.46 12.92 6.82
N LYS A 70 4.67 14.25 6.84
CA LYS A 70 3.63 15.21 7.22
C LYS A 70 2.40 15.15 6.29
N VAL A 71 2.63 15.02 4.99
CA VAL A 71 1.56 14.89 3.99
C VAL A 71 1.08 13.45 3.89
N HIS A 72 2.02 12.49 3.91
CA HIS A 72 1.74 11.08 3.77
C HIS A 72 0.94 10.49 4.94
N LYS A 73 1.08 11.00 6.18
CA LYS A 73 0.50 10.38 7.38
C LYS A 73 -1.00 10.09 7.27
N LYS A 74 -1.76 11.00 6.65
CA LYS A 74 -3.22 10.83 6.48
C LYS A 74 -3.56 9.70 5.51
N GLU A 75 -2.81 9.62 4.41
CA GLU A 75 -3.00 8.58 3.38
C GLU A 75 -2.41 7.25 3.83
N CYS A 76 -1.29 7.28 4.55
CA CYS A 76 -0.61 6.14 5.13
C CYS A 76 -1.55 5.33 6.02
N ALA A 77 -2.35 5.99 6.87
CA ALA A 77 -3.33 5.31 7.71
C ALA A 77 -4.39 4.56 6.88
N LYS A 78 -4.92 5.19 5.83
CA LYS A 78 -5.91 4.58 4.93
C LYS A 78 -5.31 3.39 4.19
N LEU A 79 -4.15 3.60 3.57
CA LEU A 79 -3.44 2.57 2.80
C LEU A 79 -2.97 1.41 3.68
N ALA A 80 -2.60 1.65 4.93
CA ALA A 80 -2.26 0.60 5.89
C ALA A 80 -3.47 -0.27 6.24
N GLN A 81 -4.67 0.32 6.36
CA GLN A 81 -5.89 -0.45 6.53
C GLN A 81 -6.16 -1.32 5.30
N GLU A 82 -6.08 -0.75 4.09
CA GLU A 82 -6.25 -1.52 2.85
C GLU A 82 -5.23 -2.65 2.72
N TYR A 83 -3.96 -2.38 3.06
CA TYR A 83 -2.94 -3.41 3.11
C TYR A 83 -3.28 -4.50 4.13
N SER A 84 -3.78 -4.15 5.32
CA SER A 84 -4.17 -5.15 6.33
C SER A 84 -5.37 -6.00 5.91
N LYS A 85 -6.32 -5.43 5.15
CA LYS A 85 -7.51 -6.13 4.64
C LYS A 85 -7.15 -7.14 3.55
N THR A 86 -6.22 -6.74 2.68
CA THR A 86 -5.78 -7.55 1.52
C THR A 86 -4.61 -8.46 1.84
N ALA A 87 -3.85 -8.17 2.91
CA ALA A 87 -2.84 -9.07 3.44
C ALA A 87 -3.53 -10.35 3.89
N VAL A 88 -3.53 -11.34 2.99
CA VAL A 88 -3.87 -12.71 3.30
C VAL A 88 -2.94 -13.10 4.44
N PHE A 89 -3.48 -13.05 5.66
CA PHE A 89 -2.90 -13.73 6.79
C PHE A 89 -2.87 -15.19 6.38
N LYS A 90 -1.77 -15.63 5.77
CA LYS A 90 -1.29 -16.99 5.95
C LYS A 90 -0.94 -16.99 7.42
N PRO A 91 -1.80 -17.49 8.33
CA PRO A 91 -1.34 -17.72 9.68
C PRO A 91 -0.06 -18.52 9.48
N ALA A 92 1.06 -18.01 9.98
CA ALA A 92 2.20 -18.85 10.19
C ALA A 92 1.66 -19.89 11.18
N VAL A 93 1.13 -21.01 10.66
CA VAL A 93 1.13 -22.27 11.37
C VAL A 93 2.60 -22.41 11.72
N ARG A 94 2.92 -21.99 12.94
CA ARG A 94 4.20 -22.30 13.53
C ARG A 94 4.13 -23.82 13.55
N SER A 95 4.76 -24.47 12.58
CA SER A 95 5.07 -25.89 12.62
C SER A 95 6.09 -26.09 13.73
N SER A 96 5.73 -25.68 14.93
CA SER A 96 6.42 -25.91 16.17
C SER A 96 5.61 -27.01 16.81
N ALA A 97 5.87 -28.23 16.35
CA ALA A 97 5.57 -29.40 17.15
C ALA A 97 6.08 -29.11 18.57
N PRO A 98 5.24 -29.27 19.62
CA PRO A 98 5.69 -29.03 20.97
C PRO A 98 6.88 -29.94 21.25
N LYS A 99 8.08 -29.36 21.38
CA LYS A 99 9.20 -30.07 21.97
C LYS A 99 8.84 -30.28 23.43
N GLU A 100 8.56 -31.52 23.79
CA GLU A 100 8.45 -31.98 25.16
C GLU A 100 9.67 -31.46 25.96
N GLY A 101 9.40 -30.58 26.94
CA GLY A 101 10.45 -30.00 27.81
C GLY A 101 10.45 -28.48 27.96
N PHE A 102 9.77 -27.68 27.13
CA PHE A 102 9.73 -26.22 27.33
C PHE A 102 8.68 -25.81 28.37
N LYS A 103 8.99 -26.01 29.65
CA LYS A 103 8.31 -25.34 30.79
C LYS A 103 8.75 -23.87 30.87
N GLY A 104 8.55 -23.09 29.81
CA GLY A 104 8.85 -21.66 29.77
C GLY A 104 7.69 -20.84 30.32
N GLY A 105 7.41 -20.99 31.62
CA GLY A 105 6.39 -20.23 32.33
C GLY A 105 6.85 -18.79 32.61
N LEU A 106 6.00 -17.84 32.22
CA LEU A 106 6.06 -16.40 32.48
C LEU A 106 6.01 -16.12 34.00
N GLN A 107 7.11 -16.32 34.73
CA GLN A 107 7.09 -16.33 36.21
C GLN A 107 8.00 -15.31 36.90
N LYS A 108 8.59 -14.37 36.16
CA LYS A 108 9.46 -13.32 36.71
C LYS A 108 8.96 -11.91 36.34
N TRP A 109 7.80 -11.56 36.87
CA TRP A 109 7.47 -10.17 37.24
C TRP A 109 7.05 -10.20 38.72
N GLN A 110 7.95 -10.70 39.56
CA GLN A 110 7.80 -10.63 41.00
C GLN A 110 8.23 -9.23 41.43
N PHE A 111 7.28 -8.53 42.05
CA PHE A 111 7.41 -7.21 42.65
C PHE A 111 8.62 -7.15 43.59
N ASP A 112 9.42 -6.09 43.42
CA ASP A 112 10.45 -5.65 44.33
C ASP A 112 9.75 -5.08 45.60
N THR A 113 9.94 -5.76 46.74
CA THR A 113 9.67 -5.27 48.10
C THR A 113 10.81 -5.73 49.00
#